data_AF-A0A537HJP9-F1
#
_entry.id   AF-A0A537HJP9-F1
#
_cell.length_a   1.000
_cell.length_b   1.000
_cell.length_c   1.000
_cell.angle_alpha   90.00
_cell.angle_beta   90.00
_cell.angle_gamma   90.00
#
_symmetry.space_group_name_H-M   'P 1'
#
loop_
_entity.id
_entity.type
_entity.pdbx_description
1 polymer ?
#
loop_
_entity_poly.entity_id
_entity_poly.type
_entity_poly.pdbx_seq_one_letter_code
_entity_poly.pdbx_strand_id
1 'polypeptide(L)'
;YTPNFGDCSPSATATSCNQAFQSVQSINDQVNWGLMMRNIHYHASNAMVLLAVMHMFYQFFSGRYKLRYEMLWITGVILGVVTVVEAYTGYDLILNIRGQLAINIGRTLTLLSPPRQILGTFLAQVIFGFSFNDIVLRFYALHVFIIPIVMLALMGVHLPKNLVLDIPVSSAIIGIIFVMGGLFPVELGVQYDPRLRTEITFPEWYFTSLYAFIRVKGLDPFIAGAIVPAIFVVIFLVVPLLDRGKRIAMIDRPFWIALGVASLGQMAIVTVWGFRADNPLLPLSNPNQLVIDSSLFFASLIVATALAYGFVYAFVRWRKTKIDALRAARKPLPFRKLPPYIFSKSEVYALIGGLLLLQVFLDVSIFQAVLSGLKNYALFEIGLVLVAFAATFHIYRVSVQSKLV
;
A
#
# COMPACT_ATOMS: atom_id res chain seq x y z
N TYR A 1 -16.47 3.07 26.31
CA TYR A 1 -15.06 2.70 26.54
C TYR A 1 -14.24 3.98 26.47
N THR A 2 -13.85 4.55 27.61
CA THR A 2 -12.86 5.62 27.69
C THR A 2 -11.53 4.98 28.05
N PRO A 3 -10.54 4.97 27.16
CA PRO A 3 -9.24 4.44 27.52
C PRO A 3 -8.57 5.41 28.49
N ASN A 4 -8.33 4.96 29.72
CA ASN A 4 -7.32 5.56 30.58
C ASN A 4 -5.97 5.19 30.00
N PHE A 5 -5.09 6.17 29.81
CA PHE A 5 -3.72 5.99 29.31
C PHE A 5 -2.78 6.51 30.42
N GLY A 6 -2.07 5.61 31.10
CA GLY A 6 -1.05 5.95 32.09
C GLY A 6 0.26 6.40 31.45
N ASP A 7 1.14 7.04 32.23
CA ASP A 7 2.48 7.40 31.77
C ASP A 7 3.45 6.20 31.83
N CYS A 8 4.20 5.99 30.75
CA CYS A 8 5.32 5.05 30.71
C CYS A 8 6.61 5.67 31.26
N SER A 9 6.95 5.32 32.49
CA SER A 9 8.29 5.51 33.06
C SER A 9 9.03 4.16 33.07
N PRO A 10 10.37 4.12 33.09
CA PRO A 10 11.11 2.89 33.40
C PRO A 10 10.72 2.26 34.74
N SER A 11 10.21 3.07 35.68
CA SER A 11 9.64 2.63 36.96
C SER A 11 8.16 2.24 36.89
N ALA A 12 7.49 2.49 35.76
CA ALA A 12 6.08 2.15 35.58
C ALA A 12 5.91 0.63 35.45
N THR A 13 4.78 0.12 35.93
CA THR A 13 4.38 -1.29 35.75
C THR A 13 4.11 -1.57 34.28
N ALA A 14 4.50 -2.74 33.77
CA ALA A 14 4.22 -3.15 32.38
C ALA A 14 2.74 -2.96 31.99
N THR A 15 1.82 -3.04 32.96
CA THR A 15 0.38 -2.82 32.79
C THR A 15 0.00 -1.39 32.41
N SER A 16 0.67 -0.35 32.91
CA SER A 16 0.29 1.05 32.61
C SER A 16 0.71 1.47 31.20
N CYS A 17 1.75 0.85 30.66
CA CYS A 17 2.27 1.09 29.31
C CYS A 17 1.52 0.38 28.18
N ASN A 18 0.77 -0.65 28.52
CA ASN A 18 0.21 -1.57 27.55
C ASN A 18 -1.31 -1.50 27.45
N GLN A 19 -1.92 -0.43 27.96
CA GLN A 19 -3.38 -0.26 27.92
C GLN A 19 -3.92 -0.20 26.49
N ALA A 20 -3.20 0.42 25.55
CA ALA A 20 -3.59 0.41 24.14
C ALA A 20 -3.52 -1.01 23.54
N PHE A 21 -2.42 -1.73 23.77
CA PHE A 21 -2.26 -3.11 23.33
C PHE A 21 -3.35 -4.02 23.92
N GLN A 22 -3.62 -3.93 25.22
CA GLN A 22 -4.67 -4.67 25.92
C GLN A 22 -6.07 -4.31 25.44
N SER A 23 -6.31 -3.04 25.08
CA SER A 23 -7.59 -2.60 24.48
C SER A 23 -7.80 -3.27 23.12
N VAL A 24 -6.77 -3.30 22.27
CA VAL A 24 -6.82 -4.00 20.97
C VAL A 24 -6.99 -5.52 21.16
N GLN A 25 -6.38 -6.09 22.19
CA GLN A 25 -6.56 -7.50 22.56
C GLN A 25 -8.00 -7.78 23.02
N SER A 26 -8.60 -6.92 23.84
CA SER A 26 -10.01 -7.01 24.23
C SER A 26 -10.95 -6.91 23.02
N ILE A 27 -10.63 -6.10 22.01
CA ILE A 27 -11.37 -6.10 20.74
C ILE A 27 -11.29 -7.48 20.06
N ASN A 28 -10.12 -8.11 20.02
CA ASN A 28 -9.98 -9.43 19.43
C ASN A 28 -10.80 -10.50 20.17
N ASP A 29 -10.69 -10.51 21.50
CA ASP A 29 -11.07 -11.66 22.31
C ASP A 29 -12.50 -11.54 22.87
N GLN A 30 -12.96 -10.32 23.15
CA GLN A 30 -14.22 -10.07 23.87
C GLN A 30 -15.31 -9.46 22.99
N VAL A 31 -14.95 -8.64 22.01
CA VAL A 31 -15.94 -8.02 21.11
C VAL A 31 -16.41 -9.05 20.09
N ASN A 32 -17.72 -9.25 20.00
CA ASN A 32 -18.26 -10.16 18.99
C ASN A 32 -17.87 -9.67 17.58
N TRP A 33 -17.26 -10.56 16.79
CA TRP A 33 -16.69 -10.26 15.47
C TRP A 33 -15.53 -9.26 15.47
N GLY A 34 -14.96 -8.91 16.63
CA GLY A 34 -13.89 -7.92 16.72
C GLY A 34 -12.61 -8.32 16.00
N LEU A 35 -12.17 -9.59 16.12
CA LEU A 35 -11.04 -10.11 15.32
C LEU A 35 -11.30 -9.98 13.81
N MET A 36 -12.51 -10.27 13.35
CA MET A 36 -12.86 -10.17 11.93
C MET A 36 -12.80 -8.73 11.43
N MET A 37 -13.33 -7.78 12.21
CA MET A 37 -13.24 -6.35 11.89
C MET A 37 -11.78 -5.89 11.84
N ARG A 38 -10.92 -6.38 12.76
CA ARG A 38 -9.48 -6.10 12.72
C ARG A 38 -8.79 -6.69 11.49
N ASN A 39 -9.14 -7.92 11.10
CA ASN A 39 -8.64 -8.54 9.87
C ASN A 39 -9.02 -7.69 8.65
N ILE A 40 -10.29 -7.31 8.53
CA ILE A 40 -10.76 -6.47 7.42
C ILE A 40 -10.03 -5.14 7.41
N HIS A 41 -9.91 -4.46 8.56
CA HIS A 41 -9.24 -3.16 8.64
C HIS A 41 -7.75 -3.25 8.26
N TYR A 42 -7.03 -4.25 8.75
CA TYR A 42 -5.61 -4.46 8.41
C TYR A 42 -5.43 -4.76 6.92
N HIS A 43 -6.18 -5.71 6.36
CA HIS A 43 -6.06 -6.09 4.95
C HIS A 43 -6.56 -4.99 4.00
N ALA A 44 -7.58 -4.23 4.40
CA ALA A 44 -8.04 -3.06 3.66
C ALA A 44 -7.00 -1.94 3.63
N SER A 45 -6.30 -1.67 4.74
CA SER A 45 -5.20 -0.71 4.78
C SER A 45 -4.05 -1.11 3.85
N ASN A 46 -3.64 -2.38 3.88
CA ASN A 46 -2.63 -2.92 2.96
C ASN A 46 -3.08 -2.80 1.49
N ALA A 47 -4.33 -3.13 1.19
CA ALA A 47 -4.91 -2.97 -0.13
C ALA A 47 -4.95 -1.50 -0.55
N MET A 48 -5.27 -0.58 0.35
CA MET A 48 -5.32 0.87 0.07
C MET A 48 -3.96 1.38 -0.39
N VAL A 49 -2.88 1.04 0.33
CA VAL A 49 -1.51 1.45 -0.04
C VAL A 49 -1.10 0.83 -1.38
N LEU A 50 -1.33 -0.47 -1.57
CA LEU A 50 -0.99 -1.17 -2.81
C LEU A 50 -1.75 -0.59 -4.02
N LEU A 51 -3.06 -0.43 -3.89
CA LEU A 51 -3.92 0.10 -4.95
C LEU A 51 -3.60 1.56 -5.25
N ALA A 52 -3.23 2.37 -4.26
CA ALA A 52 -2.79 3.75 -4.49
C ALA A 52 -1.51 3.80 -5.34
N VAL A 53 -0.51 2.96 -5.03
CA VAL A 53 0.72 2.86 -5.84
C VAL A 53 0.39 2.36 -7.26
N MET A 54 -0.38 1.28 -7.38
CA MET A 54 -0.80 0.76 -8.69
C MET A 54 -1.57 1.80 -9.50
N HIS A 55 -2.48 2.55 -8.88
CA HIS A 55 -3.23 3.61 -9.51
C HIS A 55 -2.31 4.72 -10.02
N MET A 56 -1.36 5.17 -9.20
CA MET A 56 -0.41 6.22 -9.58
C MET A 56 0.43 5.82 -10.79
N PHE A 57 0.99 4.61 -10.79
CA PHE A 57 1.76 4.12 -11.93
C PHE A 57 0.90 3.84 -13.16
N TYR A 58 -0.34 3.39 -12.99
CA TYR A 58 -1.29 3.29 -14.10
C TYR A 58 -1.53 4.65 -14.77
N GLN A 59 -1.75 5.71 -13.99
CA GLN A 59 -1.93 7.07 -14.53
C GLN A 59 -0.65 7.60 -15.19
N PHE A 60 0.52 7.31 -14.60
CA PHE A 60 1.83 7.64 -15.16
C PHE A 60 2.05 6.97 -16.54
N PHE A 61 1.90 5.64 -16.60
CA PHE A 61 2.11 4.88 -17.83
C PHE A 61 1.06 5.16 -18.90
N SER A 62 -0.18 5.46 -18.52
CA SER A 62 -1.21 5.88 -19.48
C SER A 62 -1.02 7.31 -19.99
N GLY A 63 -0.19 8.13 -19.32
CA GLY A 63 0.07 9.52 -19.72
C GLY A 63 -1.11 10.45 -19.52
N ARG A 64 -2.07 10.05 -18.69
CA ARG A 64 -3.29 10.83 -18.41
C ARG A 64 -3.02 12.13 -17.65
N TYR A 65 -1.90 12.20 -16.93
CA TYR A 65 -1.42 13.43 -16.26
C TYR A 65 -1.11 14.58 -17.24
N LYS A 66 -0.93 14.29 -18.54
CA LYS A 66 -0.61 15.28 -19.59
C LYS A 66 -1.84 16.00 -20.16
N LEU A 67 -3.03 15.52 -19.82
CA LEU A 67 -4.29 16.12 -20.25
C LEU A 67 -4.59 17.36 -19.39
N ARG A 68 -5.75 18.01 -19.57
CA ARG A 68 -6.21 19.16 -18.76
C ARG A 68 -6.53 18.82 -17.28
N TYR A 69 -5.82 17.84 -16.71
CA TYR A 69 -6.05 17.24 -15.40
C TYR A 69 -4.81 17.36 -14.49
N GLU A 70 -3.97 18.39 -14.68
CA GLU A 70 -2.80 18.64 -13.85
C GLU A 70 -3.16 18.70 -12.35
N MET A 71 -4.29 19.31 -12.02
CA MET A 71 -4.81 19.33 -10.65
C MET A 71 -5.19 17.94 -10.12
N LEU A 72 -5.70 17.02 -10.96
CA LEU A 72 -5.98 15.65 -10.55
C LEU A 72 -4.70 14.86 -10.27
N TRP A 73 -3.65 15.13 -11.06
CA TRP A 73 -2.34 14.53 -10.81
C TRP A 73 -1.74 15.02 -9.48
N ILE A 74 -1.70 16.35 -9.26
CA ILE A 74 -1.16 16.94 -8.03
C ILE A 74 -1.92 16.44 -6.80
N THR A 75 -3.26 16.51 -6.83
CA THR A 75 -4.10 16.00 -5.73
C THR A 75 -3.93 14.49 -5.52
N GLY A 76 -3.72 13.71 -6.59
CA GLY A 76 -3.43 12.28 -6.50
C GLY A 76 -2.08 11.97 -5.85
N VAL A 77 -1.04 12.74 -6.16
CA VAL A 77 0.27 12.61 -5.49
C VAL A 77 0.16 12.97 -4.01
N ILE A 78 -0.53 14.06 -3.68
CA ILE A 78 -0.78 14.46 -2.29
C ILE A 78 -1.59 13.37 -1.56
N LEU A 79 -2.67 12.86 -2.14
CA LEU A 79 -3.45 11.75 -1.56
C LEU A 79 -2.62 10.50 -1.35
N GLY A 80 -1.70 10.17 -2.26
CA GLY A 80 -0.76 9.07 -2.10
C GLY A 80 0.15 9.26 -0.88
N VAL A 81 0.67 10.47 -0.66
CA VAL A 81 1.47 10.79 0.54
C VAL A 81 0.60 10.68 1.81
N VAL A 82 -0.59 11.28 1.80
CA VAL A 82 -1.52 11.24 2.95
C VAL A 82 -1.93 9.80 3.27
N THR A 83 -2.11 8.94 2.26
CA THR A 83 -2.38 7.50 2.43
C THR A 83 -1.27 6.78 3.20
N VAL A 84 -0.01 7.11 2.92
CA VAL A 84 1.13 6.53 3.65
C VAL A 84 1.20 7.05 5.09
N VAL A 85 0.89 8.34 5.31
CA VAL A 85 0.80 8.93 6.65
C VAL A 85 -0.35 8.31 7.45
N GLU A 86 -1.50 8.10 6.83
CA GLU A 86 -2.65 7.44 7.45
C GLU A 86 -2.30 6.01 7.88
N ALA A 87 -1.64 5.25 6.98
CA ALA A 87 -1.16 3.91 7.28
C ALA A 87 -0.12 3.91 8.40
N TYR A 88 0.74 4.94 8.51
CA TYR A 88 1.70 5.12 9.60
C TYR A 88 0.99 5.31 10.94
N THR A 89 0.11 6.30 11.02
CA THR A 89 -0.57 6.63 12.29
C THR A 89 -1.47 5.51 12.80
N GLY A 90 -2.05 4.69 11.92
CA GLY A 90 -2.94 3.59 12.30
C GLY A 90 -2.24 2.37 12.89
N TYR A 91 -1.13 1.91 12.31
CA TYR A 91 -0.44 0.71 12.84
C TYR A 91 0.25 0.99 14.18
N ASP A 92 0.57 2.26 14.43
CA ASP A 92 1.17 2.73 15.68
C ASP A 92 0.20 2.67 16.87
N LEU A 93 -1.12 2.71 16.63
CA LEU A 93 -2.13 2.67 17.70
C LEU A 93 -2.18 1.36 18.49
N ILE A 94 -1.62 0.27 17.94
CA ILE A 94 -1.55 -1.02 18.63
C ILE A 94 -0.51 -0.98 19.76
N LEU A 95 0.53 -0.15 19.62
CA LEU A 95 1.66 -0.05 20.55
C LEU A 95 2.33 -1.41 20.85
N ASN A 96 2.37 -2.29 19.85
CA ASN A 96 3.25 -3.44 19.85
C ASN A 96 4.71 -3.00 19.55
N ILE A 97 5.67 -3.91 19.60
CA ILE A 97 7.08 -3.60 19.34
C ILE A 97 7.29 -2.95 17.96
N ARG A 98 6.51 -3.36 16.94
CA ARG A 98 6.58 -2.81 15.58
C ARG A 98 6.12 -1.34 15.53
N GLY A 99 4.97 -1.02 16.13
CA GLY A 99 4.47 0.34 16.24
C GLY A 99 5.38 1.23 17.08
N GLN A 100 5.95 0.71 18.17
CA GLN A 100 6.89 1.50 18.98
C GLN A 100 8.20 1.81 18.21
N LEU A 101 8.72 0.86 17.43
CA LEU A 101 9.87 1.09 16.55
C LEU A 101 9.58 2.23 15.57
N ALA A 102 8.40 2.24 14.98
CA ALA A 102 7.95 3.25 14.04
C ALA A 102 7.82 4.64 14.63
N ILE A 103 7.19 4.75 15.81
CA ILE A 103 7.08 5.98 16.58
C ILE A 103 8.48 6.53 16.89
N ASN A 104 9.40 5.66 17.34
CA ASN A 104 10.77 6.05 17.67
C ASN A 104 11.53 6.58 16.44
N ILE A 105 11.41 5.90 15.29
CA ILE A 105 12.00 6.36 14.02
C ILE A 105 11.39 7.71 13.62
N GLY A 106 10.06 7.83 13.56
CA GLY A 106 9.36 9.05 13.17
C GLY A 106 9.70 10.25 14.06
N ARG A 107 9.73 10.05 15.38
CA ARG A 107 10.12 11.08 16.35
C ARG A 107 11.59 11.48 16.19
N THR A 108 12.48 10.51 15.97
CA THR A 108 13.92 10.78 15.75
C THR A 108 14.12 11.59 14.48
N LEU A 109 13.48 11.20 13.37
CA LEU A 109 13.55 11.95 12.11
C LEU A 109 13.00 13.38 12.28
N THR A 110 11.91 13.53 13.02
CA THR A 110 11.31 14.84 13.29
C THR A 110 12.26 15.73 14.09
N LEU A 111 12.89 15.20 15.15
CA LEU A 111 13.90 15.92 15.96
C LEU A 111 15.12 16.36 15.14
N LEU A 112 15.49 15.59 14.12
CA LEU A 112 16.61 15.90 13.24
C LEU A 112 16.29 16.98 12.19
N SER A 113 15.04 17.45 12.10
CA SER A 113 14.61 18.48 11.15
C SER A 113 15.34 19.81 11.36
N PRO A 114 16.03 20.36 10.34
CA PRO A 114 16.74 21.63 10.45
C PRO A 114 15.79 22.84 10.46
N PRO A 115 16.06 23.88 11.28
CA PRO A 115 17.07 23.95 12.34
C PRO A 115 16.66 23.10 13.56
N ARG A 116 17.51 22.15 13.96
CA ARG A 116 17.20 21.07 14.93
C ARG A 116 16.69 21.61 16.27
N GLN A 117 17.36 22.62 16.82
CA GLN A 117 17.06 23.14 18.16
C GLN A 117 15.72 23.88 18.26
N ILE A 118 15.19 24.36 17.13
CA ILE A 118 13.99 25.21 17.10
C ILE A 118 12.84 24.47 16.41
N LEU A 119 13.03 24.08 15.15
CA LEU A 119 11.96 23.48 14.36
C LEU A 119 11.80 22.00 14.70
N GLY A 120 12.90 21.25 14.80
CA GLY A 120 12.84 19.81 15.09
C GLY A 120 12.22 19.49 16.46
N THR A 121 12.63 20.21 17.50
CA THR A 121 12.08 20.10 18.86
C THR A 121 10.61 20.49 18.92
N PHE A 122 10.23 21.61 18.31
CA PHE A 122 8.85 22.08 18.24
C PHE A 122 7.95 21.07 17.51
N LEU A 123 8.34 20.62 16.32
CA LEU A 123 7.56 19.65 15.55
C LEU A 123 7.40 18.33 16.30
N ALA A 124 8.46 17.84 16.96
CA ALA A 124 8.39 16.61 17.73
C ALA A 124 7.42 16.73 18.90
N GLN A 125 7.37 17.87 19.59
CA GLN A 125 6.42 18.13 20.67
C GLN A 125 4.98 18.25 20.17
N VAL A 126 4.76 18.89 19.02
CA VAL A 126 3.41 19.03 18.44
C VAL A 126 2.87 17.69 17.95
N ILE A 127 3.70 16.88 17.29
CA ILE A 127 3.26 15.62 16.67
C ILE A 127 3.17 14.50 17.70
N PHE A 128 4.22 14.31 18.51
CA PHE A 128 4.35 13.19 19.44
C PHE A 128 4.04 13.57 20.88
N GLY A 129 3.96 14.85 21.23
CA GLY A 129 3.65 15.25 22.60
C GLY A 129 4.79 15.08 23.59
N PHE A 130 4.42 15.10 24.88
CA PHE A 130 5.36 15.12 26.01
C PHE A 130 5.41 13.81 26.81
N SER A 131 4.37 12.99 26.73
CA SER A 131 4.28 11.72 27.45
C SER A 131 3.70 10.62 26.56
N PHE A 132 3.76 9.38 27.05
CA PHE A 132 3.25 8.23 26.32
C PHE A 132 1.74 8.33 26.04
N ASN A 133 0.96 8.79 27.03
CA ASN A 133 -0.46 9.06 26.84
C ASN A 133 -0.71 10.09 25.74
N ASP A 134 0.08 11.17 25.73
CA ASP A 134 -0.03 12.24 24.74
C ASP A 134 0.21 11.71 23.31
N ILE A 135 1.17 10.80 23.10
CA ILE A 135 1.40 10.12 21.81
C ILE A 135 0.12 9.40 21.37
N VAL A 136 -0.46 8.56 22.22
CA VAL A 136 -1.60 7.71 21.85
C VAL A 136 -2.83 8.53 21.52
N LEU A 137 -3.15 9.53 22.35
CA LEU A 137 -4.30 10.42 22.10
C LEU A 137 -4.12 11.22 20.82
N ARG A 138 -2.93 11.74 20.54
CA ARG A 138 -2.64 12.48 19.30
C ARG A 138 -2.74 11.59 18.07
N PHE A 139 -2.12 10.42 18.11
CA PHE A 139 -2.17 9.48 16.98
C PHE A 139 -3.59 8.98 16.76
N TYR A 140 -4.36 8.73 17.82
CA TYR A 140 -5.77 8.37 17.71
C TYR A 140 -6.58 9.50 17.06
N ALA A 141 -6.39 10.75 17.49
CA ALA A 141 -7.06 11.90 16.89
C ALA A 141 -6.66 12.12 15.42
N LEU A 142 -5.37 11.95 15.10
CA LEU A 142 -4.85 12.06 13.75
C LEU A 142 -5.42 11.00 12.84
N HIS A 143 -5.30 9.73 13.23
CA HIS A 143 -5.69 8.57 12.43
C HIS A 143 -7.20 8.44 12.27
N VAL A 144 -7.98 8.58 13.35
CA VAL A 144 -9.42 8.28 13.29
C VAL A 144 -10.22 9.46 12.73
N PHE A 145 -9.75 10.70 12.94
CA PHE A 145 -10.52 11.89 12.59
C PHE A 145 -9.80 12.80 11.60
N ILE A 146 -8.65 13.37 11.98
CA ILE A 146 -8.07 14.50 11.24
C ILE A 146 -7.62 14.09 9.83
N ILE A 147 -6.83 13.03 9.70
CA ILE A 147 -6.30 12.58 8.42
C ILE A 147 -7.42 12.07 7.51
N PRO A 148 -8.38 11.22 7.95
CA PRO A 148 -9.53 10.84 7.14
C PRO A 148 -10.35 12.03 6.64
N ILE A 149 -10.59 13.05 7.47
CA ILE A 149 -11.30 14.28 7.05
C ILE A 149 -10.51 15.00 5.95
N VAL A 150 -9.20 15.13 6.09
CA VAL A 150 -8.33 15.72 5.05
C VAL A 150 -8.38 14.89 3.76
N MET A 151 -8.36 13.55 3.86
CA MET A 151 -8.48 12.65 2.71
C MET A 151 -9.82 12.82 2.01
N LEU A 152 -10.93 12.89 2.74
CA LEU A 152 -12.27 13.13 2.17
C LEU A 152 -12.34 14.48 1.45
N ALA A 153 -11.76 15.54 2.03
CA ALA A 153 -11.69 16.85 1.39
C ALA A 153 -10.88 16.82 0.08
N LEU A 154 -9.72 16.17 0.10
CA LEU A 154 -8.88 15.99 -1.08
C LEU A 154 -9.57 15.12 -2.15
N MET A 155 -10.30 14.08 -1.74
CA MET A 155 -11.10 13.23 -2.63
C MET A 155 -12.19 14.03 -3.32
N GLY A 156 -12.82 15.01 -2.66
CA GLY A 156 -13.78 15.92 -3.28
C GLY A 156 -13.22 16.67 -4.51
N VAL A 157 -11.92 16.96 -4.53
CA VAL A 157 -11.23 17.59 -5.67
C VAL A 157 -10.67 16.55 -6.64
N HIS A 158 -10.14 15.45 -6.12
CA HIS A 158 -9.47 14.41 -6.91
C HIS A 158 -10.42 13.55 -7.75
N LEU A 159 -11.67 13.39 -7.29
CA LEU A 159 -12.62 12.54 -7.98
C LEU A 159 -13.06 13.18 -9.31
N PRO A 160 -13.09 12.39 -10.40
CA PRO A 160 -13.60 12.88 -11.67
C PRO A 160 -15.11 13.12 -11.56
N LYS A 161 -15.61 14.11 -12.30
CA LYS A 161 -17.05 14.46 -12.34
C LYS A 161 -17.97 13.29 -12.72
N ASN A 162 -17.46 12.33 -13.49
CA ASN A 162 -18.19 11.14 -13.94
C ASN A 162 -17.71 9.90 -13.19
N LEU A 163 -17.67 9.96 -11.86
CA LEU A 163 -17.32 8.79 -11.05
C LEU A 163 -18.34 7.68 -11.29
N VAL A 164 -17.88 6.56 -11.83
CA VAL A 164 -18.69 5.34 -11.98
C VAL A 164 -18.21 4.35 -10.94
N LEU A 165 -19.07 4.06 -9.96
CA LEU A 165 -18.85 2.97 -9.04
C LEU A 165 -19.21 1.65 -9.75
N ASP A 166 -18.19 0.91 -10.19
CA ASP A 166 -18.41 -0.38 -10.81
C ASP A 166 -18.61 -1.46 -9.74
N ILE A 167 -19.88 -1.70 -9.38
CA ILE A 167 -20.29 -2.62 -8.31
C ILE A 167 -19.58 -3.99 -8.41
N PRO A 168 -19.55 -4.68 -9.57
CA PRO A 168 -18.75 -5.90 -9.74
C PRO A 168 -17.27 -5.75 -9.37
N VAL A 169 -16.59 -4.70 -9.80
CA VAL A 169 -15.16 -4.50 -9.49
C VAL A 169 -14.96 -4.22 -8.01
N SER A 170 -15.79 -3.37 -7.42
CA SER A 170 -15.77 -3.10 -5.97
C SER A 170 -16.02 -4.38 -5.17
N SER A 171 -16.98 -5.20 -5.59
CA SER A 171 -17.27 -6.52 -5.00
C SER A 171 -16.07 -7.45 -5.09
N ALA A 172 -15.38 -7.51 -6.23
CA ALA A 172 -14.18 -8.34 -6.37
C ALA A 172 -13.07 -7.88 -5.40
N ILE A 173 -12.82 -6.57 -5.29
CA ILE A 173 -11.78 -6.03 -4.41
C ILE A 173 -12.12 -6.30 -2.93
N ILE A 174 -13.35 -6.01 -2.50
CA ILE A 174 -13.81 -6.27 -1.13
C ILE A 174 -13.77 -7.78 -0.85
N GLY A 175 -14.19 -8.59 -1.82
CA GLY A 175 -14.14 -10.05 -1.73
C GLY A 175 -12.72 -10.57 -1.53
N ILE A 176 -11.74 -10.03 -2.27
CA ILE A 176 -10.32 -10.36 -2.08
C ILE A 176 -9.83 -9.95 -0.69
N ILE A 177 -10.19 -8.76 -0.20
CA ILE A 177 -9.84 -8.33 1.17
C ILE A 177 -10.39 -9.29 2.22
N PHE A 178 -11.62 -9.76 2.04
CA PHE A 178 -12.26 -10.70 2.97
C PHE A 178 -11.64 -12.09 2.89
N VAL A 179 -11.34 -12.59 1.68
CA VAL A 179 -10.58 -13.83 1.48
C VAL A 179 -9.23 -13.74 2.20
N MET A 180 -8.49 -12.65 2.02
CA MET A 180 -7.21 -12.44 2.71
C MET A 180 -7.37 -12.38 4.23
N GLY A 181 -8.40 -11.69 4.73
CA GLY A 181 -8.69 -11.61 6.16
C GLY A 181 -9.15 -12.90 6.81
N GLY A 182 -9.80 -13.78 6.06
CA GLY A 182 -10.19 -15.11 6.53
C GLY A 182 -9.03 -16.11 6.50
N LEU A 183 -8.20 -16.08 5.45
CA LEU A 183 -7.04 -16.99 5.29
C LEU A 183 -5.85 -16.60 6.15
N PHE A 184 -5.61 -15.30 6.33
CA PHE A 184 -4.44 -14.75 7.00
C PHE A 184 -4.89 -13.81 8.12
N PRO A 185 -5.43 -14.33 9.24
CA PRO A 185 -5.84 -13.50 10.36
C PRO A 185 -4.65 -12.71 10.92
N VAL A 186 -4.86 -11.43 11.23
CA VAL A 186 -3.79 -10.54 11.69
C VAL A 186 -3.46 -10.80 13.16
N GLU A 187 -2.18 -10.99 13.44
CA GLU A 187 -1.67 -11.11 14.80
C GLU A 187 -1.54 -9.74 15.49
N LEU A 188 -1.62 -9.69 16.81
CA LEU A 188 -1.31 -8.46 17.56
C LEU A 188 0.18 -8.11 17.54
N GLY A 189 1.05 -9.09 17.28
CA GLY A 189 2.49 -8.97 17.46
C GLY A 189 2.90 -8.99 18.93
N VAL A 190 4.19 -8.79 19.18
CA VAL A 190 4.77 -8.83 20.53
C VAL A 190 4.43 -7.53 21.26
N GLN A 191 3.94 -7.67 22.49
CA GLN A 191 3.66 -6.55 23.37
C GLN A 191 4.94 -5.77 23.69
N TYR A 192 4.86 -4.44 23.71
CA TYR A 192 5.99 -3.61 24.06
C TYR A 192 6.28 -3.64 25.57
N ASP A 193 7.53 -3.89 25.96
CA ASP A 193 8.00 -3.75 27.34
C ASP A 193 9.12 -2.70 27.41
N PRO A 194 8.91 -1.55 28.08
CA PRO A 194 9.92 -0.51 28.21
C PRO A 194 11.13 -0.91 29.07
N ARG A 195 11.05 -2.03 29.81
CA ARG A 195 12.14 -2.55 30.66
C ARG A 195 13.09 -3.44 29.90
N LEU A 196 12.61 -4.06 28.81
CA LEU A 196 13.42 -4.91 27.96
C LEU A 196 14.13 -4.04 26.92
N ARG A 197 15.31 -4.50 26.48
CA ARG A 197 15.93 -3.90 25.30
C ARG A 197 14.98 -4.11 24.13
N THR A 198 14.72 -3.05 23.35
CA THR A 198 13.86 -3.11 22.17
C THR A 198 14.24 -4.30 21.30
N GLU A 199 13.33 -5.26 21.18
CA GLU A 199 13.51 -6.37 20.25
C GLU A 199 13.59 -5.82 18.83
N ILE A 200 14.51 -6.36 18.06
CA ILE A 200 14.71 -5.95 16.68
C ILE A 200 13.59 -6.55 15.84
N THR A 201 12.82 -5.69 15.18
CA THR A 201 11.77 -6.09 14.25
C THR A 201 11.80 -5.23 12.99
N PHE A 202 11.07 -5.67 11.97
CA PHE A 202 10.90 -4.94 10.72
C PHE A 202 9.54 -4.22 10.71
N PRO A 203 9.47 -3.02 10.10
CA PRO A 203 8.21 -2.33 9.91
C PRO A 203 7.35 -2.99 8.82
N GLU A 204 6.15 -2.46 8.59
CA GLU A 204 5.27 -2.92 7.51
C GLU A 204 5.93 -2.80 6.12
N TRP A 205 5.50 -3.62 5.16
CA TRP A 205 6.14 -3.75 3.85
C TRP A 205 6.23 -2.42 3.08
N TYR A 206 5.26 -1.52 3.27
CA TYR A 206 5.26 -0.21 2.62
C TYR A 206 6.24 0.79 3.26
N PHE A 207 6.76 0.51 4.46
CA PHE A 207 7.80 1.29 5.12
C PHE A 207 9.20 0.67 5.06
N THR A 208 9.32 -0.61 4.69
CA THR A 208 10.63 -1.27 4.69
C THR A 208 11.60 -0.64 3.71
N SER A 209 11.10 -0.06 2.62
CA SER A 209 11.93 0.70 1.69
C SER A 209 12.60 1.92 2.34
N LEU A 210 11.84 2.70 3.12
CA LEU A 210 12.38 3.81 3.91
C LEU A 210 13.34 3.31 5.01
N TYR A 211 12.95 2.21 5.65
CA TYR A 211 13.75 1.55 6.67
C TYR A 211 15.10 1.05 6.14
N ALA A 212 15.19 0.68 4.87
CA ALA A 212 16.46 0.33 4.24
C ALA A 212 17.41 1.53 4.22
N PHE A 213 16.95 2.70 3.76
CA PHE A 213 17.78 3.89 3.64
C PHE A 213 18.35 4.35 4.99
N ILE A 214 17.55 4.37 6.05
CA ILE A 214 18.01 4.84 7.37
C ILE A 214 19.05 3.91 8.03
N ARG A 215 19.19 2.68 7.53
CA ARG A 215 20.17 1.69 8.01
C ARG A 215 21.45 1.64 7.16
N VAL A 216 21.54 2.46 6.12
CA VAL A 216 22.74 2.56 5.27
C VAL A 216 23.88 3.23 6.05
N LYS A 217 25.02 2.56 6.15
CA LYS A 217 26.17 3.03 6.93
C LYS A 217 26.71 4.37 6.42
N GLY A 218 26.71 5.40 7.27
CA GLY A 218 27.26 6.72 6.93
C GLY A 218 26.33 7.60 6.09
N LEU A 219 25.08 7.19 5.85
CA LEU A 219 24.03 8.08 5.36
C LEU A 219 23.37 8.77 6.57
N ASP A 220 23.23 10.08 6.53
CA ASP A 220 22.53 10.82 7.60
C ASP A 220 21.05 10.36 7.68
N PRO A 221 20.54 10.01 8.88
CA PRO A 221 19.19 9.48 9.02
C PRO A 221 18.09 10.45 8.55
N PHE A 222 18.27 11.77 8.71
CA PHE A 222 17.29 12.74 8.23
C PHE A 222 17.30 12.84 6.70
N ILE A 223 18.48 12.81 6.08
CA ILE A 223 18.59 12.73 4.62
C ILE A 223 17.89 11.46 4.10
N ALA A 224 18.22 10.31 4.70
CA ALA A 224 17.66 9.02 4.35
C ALA A 224 16.13 8.95 4.54
N GLY A 225 15.66 9.40 5.70
CA GLY A 225 14.29 9.22 6.19
C GLY A 225 13.30 10.29 5.74
N ALA A 226 13.76 11.50 5.42
CA ALA A 226 12.89 12.62 5.07
C ALA A 226 13.20 13.17 3.67
N ILE A 227 14.47 13.45 3.37
CA ILE A 227 14.83 14.14 2.13
C ILE A 227 14.71 13.22 0.91
N VAL A 228 15.19 11.98 0.98
CA VAL A 228 15.10 11.03 -0.15
C VAL A 228 13.63 10.76 -0.55
N PRO A 229 12.70 10.44 0.37
CA PRO A 229 11.28 10.33 0.02
C PRO A 229 10.68 11.64 -0.50
N ALA A 230 11.02 12.79 0.09
CA ALA A 230 10.52 14.08 -0.36
C ALA A 230 10.95 14.38 -1.80
N ILE A 231 12.21 14.08 -2.15
CA ILE A 231 12.70 14.20 -3.53
C ILE A 231 11.90 13.29 -4.46
N PHE A 232 11.63 12.04 -4.05
CA PHE A 232 10.81 11.12 -4.84
C PHE A 232 9.41 11.70 -5.11
N VAL A 233 8.74 12.20 -4.08
CA VAL A 233 7.42 12.86 -4.21
C VAL A 233 7.49 14.08 -5.12
N VAL A 234 8.50 14.96 -4.95
CA VAL A 234 8.69 16.16 -5.78
C VAL A 234 8.90 15.79 -7.24
N ILE A 235 9.70 14.75 -7.52
CA ILE A 235 9.90 14.25 -8.89
C ILE A 235 8.55 13.90 -9.52
N PHE A 236 7.68 13.16 -8.81
CA PHE A 236 6.34 12.82 -9.30
C PHE A 236 5.47 14.06 -9.51
N LEU A 237 5.48 15.02 -8.58
CA LEU A 237 4.71 16.27 -8.69
C LEU A 237 5.09 17.06 -9.95
N VAL A 238 6.37 17.13 -10.29
CA VAL A 238 6.84 17.92 -11.44
C VAL A 238 6.83 17.17 -12.77
N VAL A 239 6.47 15.88 -12.80
CA VAL A 239 6.39 15.08 -14.04
C VAL A 239 5.62 15.80 -15.17
N PRO A 240 4.44 16.40 -14.94
CA PRO A 240 3.72 17.10 -16.01
C PRO A 240 4.50 18.27 -16.61
N LEU A 241 5.33 18.94 -15.81
CA LEU A 241 6.17 20.06 -16.25
C LEU A 241 7.38 19.61 -17.07
N LEU A 242 7.91 18.42 -16.74
CA LEU A 242 9.04 17.81 -17.41
C LEU A 242 8.63 17.07 -18.71
N ASP A 243 7.49 16.37 -18.71
CA ASP A 243 7.01 15.62 -19.87
C ASP A 243 6.15 16.49 -20.81
N ARG A 244 6.78 17.42 -21.52
CA ARG A 244 6.10 18.35 -22.45
C ARG A 244 5.68 17.74 -23.79
N GLY A 245 5.91 16.44 -24.00
CA GLY A 245 5.60 15.79 -25.28
C GLY A 245 4.09 15.74 -25.55
N LYS A 246 3.65 16.00 -26.79
CA LYS A 246 2.21 15.97 -27.14
C LYS A 246 1.60 14.56 -27.16
N ARG A 247 2.42 13.52 -27.31
CA ARG A 247 1.94 12.13 -27.41
C ARG A 247 1.72 11.53 -26.01
N ILE A 248 0.60 10.84 -25.84
CA ILE A 248 0.21 10.17 -24.58
C ILE A 248 0.43 8.66 -24.61
N ALA A 249 0.49 8.03 -25.80
CA ALA A 249 0.65 6.59 -25.89
C ALA A 249 1.98 6.14 -25.26
N MET A 250 1.96 4.99 -24.58
CA MET A 250 3.12 4.41 -23.90
C MET A 250 4.32 4.26 -24.86
N ILE A 251 4.09 3.67 -26.03
CA ILE A 251 5.12 3.44 -27.05
C ILE A 251 5.78 4.73 -27.56
N ASP A 252 5.07 5.86 -27.44
CA ASP A 252 5.55 7.15 -27.92
C ASP A 252 6.42 7.88 -26.92
N ARG A 253 6.55 7.38 -25.68
CA ARG A 253 7.28 8.01 -24.57
C ARG A 253 8.36 7.07 -23.99
N PRO A 254 9.30 6.54 -24.78
CA PRO A 254 10.25 5.52 -24.33
C PRO A 254 11.04 5.89 -23.08
N PHE A 255 11.46 7.16 -22.96
CA PHE A 255 12.14 7.69 -21.78
C PHE A 255 11.30 7.51 -20.50
N TRP A 256 10.06 8.02 -20.51
CA TRP A 256 9.17 7.98 -19.34
C TRP A 256 8.75 6.57 -18.98
N ILE A 257 8.52 5.70 -19.96
CA ILE A 257 8.19 4.30 -19.69
C ILE A 257 9.36 3.56 -19.05
N ALA A 258 10.57 3.74 -19.58
CA ALA A 258 11.77 3.16 -18.99
C ALA A 258 12.01 3.69 -17.56
N LEU A 259 11.82 5.01 -17.34
CA LEU A 259 11.94 5.61 -16.02
C LEU A 259 10.93 5.02 -15.04
N GLY A 260 9.64 4.95 -15.40
CA GLY A 260 8.62 4.42 -14.50
C GLY A 260 8.82 2.94 -14.15
N VAL A 261 9.23 2.11 -15.12
CA VAL A 261 9.55 0.69 -14.85
C VAL A 261 10.79 0.57 -13.97
N ALA A 262 11.83 1.37 -14.22
CA ALA A 262 13.00 1.41 -13.37
C ALA A 262 12.64 1.87 -11.95
N SER A 263 11.78 2.87 -11.77
CA SER A 263 11.29 3.32 -10.46
C SER A 263 10.53 2.22 -9.71
N LEU A 264 9.64 1.47 -10.39
CA LEU A 264 8.98 0.30 -9.78
C LEU A 264 9.99 -0.78 -9.37
N GLY A 265 10.97 -1.06 -10.23
CA GLY A 265 12.06 -1.99 -9.91
C GLY A 265 12.88 -1.53 -8.69
N GLN A 266 13.17 -0.24 -8.59
CA GLN A 266 13.83 0.35 -7.43
C GLN A 266 13.00 0.21 -6.16
N MET A 267 11.70 0.53 -6.22
CA MET A 267 10.80 0.35 -5.07
C MET A 267 10.81 -1.10 -4.59
N ALA A 268 10.73 -2.08 -5.49
CA ALA A 268 10.79 -3.49 -5.14
C ALA A 268 12.15 -3.90 -4.52
N ILE A 269 13.26 -3.50 -5.13
CA ILE A 269 14.60 -3.85 -4.65
C ILE A 269 14.87 -3.25 -3.27
N VAL A 270 14.55 -1.96 -3.07
CA VAL A 270 14.75 -1.30 -1.78
C VAL A 270 13.83 -1.89 -0.71
N THR A 271 12.60 -2.29 -1.06
CA THR A 271 11.70 -3.02 -0.15
C THR A 271 12.34 -4.33 0.32
N VAL A 272 12.96 -5.10 -0.59
CA VAL A 272 13.67 -6.34 -0.24
C VAL A 272 14.89 -6.06 0.65
N TRP A 273 15.67 -5.02 0.34
CA TRP A 273 16.76 -4.57 1.22
C TRP A 273 16.26 -4.19 2.63
N GLY A 274 15.06 -3.65 2.71
CA GLY A 274 14.38 -3.33 3.97
C GLY A 274 14.18 -4.52 4.90
N PHE A 275 14.08 -5.74 4.36
CA PHE A 275 13.98 -6.98 5.14
C PHE A 275 15.32 -7.67 5.36
N ARG A 276 16.43 -7.15 4.81
CA ARG A 276 17.74 -7.78 4.94
C ARG A 276 18.28 -7.65 6.37
N ALA A 277 18.79 -8.77 6.87
CA ALA A 277 19.72 -8.88 7.98
C ALA A 277 20.96 -9.68 7.53
N ASP A 278 22.11 -9.45 8.15
CA ASP A 278 23.38 -10.07 7.74
C ASP A 278 23.40 -11.60 7.87
N ASN A 279 22.74 -12.15 8.90
CA ASN A 279 22.57 -13.59 9.05
C ASN A 279 21.12 -13.91 9.45
N PRO A 280 20.26 -14.30 8.49
CA PRO A 280 18.85 -14.57 8.76
C PRO A 280 18.60 -15.85 9.57
N LEU A 281 19.64 -16.67 9.80
CA LEU A 281 19.55 -17.90 10.59
C LEU A 281 19.78 -17.66 12.09
N LEU A 282 20.26 -16.47 12.47
CA LEU A 282 20.49 -16.11 13.86
C LEU A 282 19.32 -15.25 14.39
N PRO A 283 18.97 -15.37 15.68
CA PRO A 283 18.06 -14.43 16.31
C PRO A 283 18.55 -12.99 16.13
N LEU A 284 17.63 -12.07 15.84
CA LEU A 284 17.91 -10.65 15.70
C LEU A 284 18.13 -10.02 17.09
N SER A 285 19.31 -10.24 17.65
CA SER A 285 19.68 -9.77 18.99
C SER A 285 20.74 -8.67 18.95
N ASN A 286 21.41 -8.46 17.80
CA ASN A 286 22.46 -7.47 17.64
C ASN A 286 22.09 -6.44 16.57
N PRO A 287 22.00 -5.13 16.91
CA PRO A 287 21.70 -4.07 15.94
C PRO A 287 22.65 -4.02 14.75
N ASN A 288 23.89 -4.47 14.92
CA ASN A 288 24.87 -4.50 13.83
C ASN A 288 24.43 -5.42 12.68
N GLN A 289 23.60 -6.44 12.94
CA GLN A 289 23.05 -7.33 11.90
C GLN A 289 22.11 -6.63 10.92
N LEU A 290 21.63 -5.42 11.27
CA LEU A 290 20.70 -4.64 10.46
C LEU A 290 21.41 -3.58 9.61
N VAL A 291 22.71 -3.35 9.84
CA VAL A 291 23.45 -2.29 9.14
C VAL A 291 23.66 -2.71 7.69
N ILE A 292 23.33 -1.80 6.77
CA ILE A 292 23.49 -2.05 5.34
C ILE A 292 24.79 -1.42 4.84
N ASP A 293 25.61 -2.23 4.17
CA ASP A 293 26.80 -1.72 3.47
C ASP A 293 26.40 -0.79 2.32
N SER A 294 26.89 0.45 2.39
CA SER A 294 26.51 1.52 1.47
C SER A 294 26.99 1.27 0.05
N SER A 295 28.19 0.69 -0.09
CA SER A 295 28.77 0.43 -1.41
C SER A 295 27.93 -0.61 -2.16
N LEU A 296 27.59 -1.72 -1.50
CA LEU A 296 26.78 -2.78 -2.06
C LEU A 296 25.34 -2.31 -2.31
N PHE A 297 24.75 -1.58 -1.37
CA PHE A 297 23.40 -1.04 -1.51
C PHE A 297 23.29 -0.13 -2.74
N PHE A 298 24.07 0.95 -2.79
CA PHE A 298 24.01 1.89 -3.92
C PHE A 298 24.47 1.28 -5.23
N ALA A 299 25.48 0.40 -5.23
CA ALA A 299 25.87 -0.33 -6.44
C ALA A 299 24.72 -1.18 -6.99
N SER A 300 24.00 -1.90 -6.13
CA SER A 300 22.83 -2.69 -6.54
C SER A 300 21.73 -1.81 -7.12
N LEU A 301 21.47 -0.64 -6.53
CA LEU A 301 20.45 0.30 -7.03
C LEU A 301 20.85 0.89 -8.39
N ILE A 302 22.11 1.30 -8.56
CA ILE A 302 22.62 1.86 -9.81
C ILE A 302 22.57 0.81 -10.93
N VAL A 303 23.09 -0.39 -10.68
CA VAL A 303 23.11 -1.47 -11.67
C VAL A 303 21.69 -1.88 -12.06
N ALA A 304 20.81 -2.10 -11.08
CA ALA A 304 19.43 -2.48 -11.38
C ALA A 304 18.68 -1.37 -12.13
N THR A 305 18.87 -0.10 -11.76
CA THR A 305 18.28 1.04 -12.50
C THR A 305 18.79 1.08 -13.93
N ALA A 306 20.11 1.00 -14.13
CA ALA A 306 20.72 1.08 -15.44
C ALA A 306 20.26 -0.08 -16.36
N LEU A 307 20.19 -1.29 -15.83
CA LEU A 307 19.72 -2.46 -16.56
C LEU A 307 18.22 -2.37 -16.88
N ALA A 308 17.37 -2.07 -15.89
CA ALA A 308 15.93 -1.95 -16.08
C ALA A 308 15.61 -0.82 -17.07
N TYR A 309 16.17 0.36 -16.85
CA TYR A 309 15.98 1.52 -17.73
C TYR A 309 16.52 1.24 -19.13
N GLY A 310 17.77 0.78 -19.26
CA GLY A 310 18.43 0.54 -20.54
C GLY A 310 17.70 -0.50 -21.38
N PHE A 311 17.33 -1.62 -20.77
CA PHE A 311 16.58 -2.69 -21.43
C PHE A 311 15.20 -2.21 -21.90
N VAL A 312 14.42 -1.57 -21.02
CA VAL A 312 13.06 -1.10 -21.35
C VAL A 312 13.13 0.01 -22.40
N TYR A 313 14.07 0.95 -22.28
CA TYR A 313 14.25 2.02 -23.25
C TYR A 313 14.60 1.47 -24.63
N ALA A 314 15.57 0.55 -24.72
CA ALA A 314 15.95 -0.10 -25.96
C ALA A 314 14.79 -0.89 -26.56
N PHE A 315 14.06 -1.66 -25.74
CA PHE A 315 12.91 -2.45 -26.16
C PHE A 315 11.77 -1.57 -26.69
N VAL A 316 11.36 -0.53 -25.96
CA VAL A 316 10.28 0.37 -26.37
C VAL A 316 10.67 1.14 -27.63
N ARG A 317 11.93 1.60 -27.73
CA ARG A 317 12.43 2.28 -28.93
C ARG A 317 12.46 1.34 -30.15
N TRP A 318 12.94 0.11 -29.99
CA TRP A 318 12.92 -0.92 -31.03
C TRP A 318 11.49 -1.26 -31.48
N ARG A 319 10.56 -1.40 -30.53
CA ARG A 319 9.13 -1.61 -30.84
C ARG A 319 8.54 -0.42 -31.58
N LYS A 320 8.88 0.81 -31.17
CA LYS A 320 8.40 2.05 -31.80
C LYS A 320 8.87 2.12 -33.26
N THR A 321 10.15 1.86 -33.54
CA THR A 321 10.67 1.91 -34.93
C THR A 321 9.98 0.88 -35.82
N LYS A 322 9.72 -0.33 -35.32
CA LYS A 322 8.94 -1.34 -36.06
C LYS A 322 7.51 -0.89 -36.32
N ILE A 323 6.83 -0.32 -35.32
CA ILE A 323 5.47 0.19 -35.46
C ILE A 323 5.41 1.36 -36.44
N ASP A 324 6.35 2.30 -36.36
CA ASP A 324 6.40 3.47 -37.25
C ASP A 324 6.74 3.06 -38.69
N ALA A 325 7.62 2.06 -38.91
CA ALA A 325 7.89 1.50 -40.23
C ALA A 325 6.64 0.82 -40.84
N LEU A 326 5.87 0.10 -40.04
CA LEU A 326 4.61 -0.52 -40.48
C LEU A 326 3.56 0.53 -40.84
N ARG A 327 3.42 1.58 -40.01
CA ARG A 327 2.54 2.73 -40.28
C ARG A 327 2.94 3.43 -41.57
N ALA A 328 4.23 3.67 -41.79
CA ALA A 328 4.75 4.29 -43.01
C ALA A 328 4.48 3.43 -44.25
N ALA A 329 4.65 2.11 -44.14
CA ALA A 329 4.37 1.16 -45.21
C ALA A 329 2.86 0.91 -45.43
N ARG A 330 1.97 1.59 -44.69
CA ARG A 330 0.51 1.31 -44.61
C ARG A 330 0.20 -0.17 -44.39
N LYS A 331 1.14 -0.93 -43.82
CA LYS A 331 0.94 -2.35 -43.51
C LYS A 331 0.09 -2.45 -42.26
N PRO A 332 -0.84 -3.42 -42.20
CA PRO A 332 -1.59 -3.67 -40.98
C PRO A 332 -0.59 -3.94 -39.85
N LEU A 333 -0.81 -3.31 -38.69
CA LEU A 333 -0.01 -3.59 -37.50
C LEU A 333 -0.16 -5.08 -37.17
N PRO A 334 0.91 -5.78 -36.76
CA PRO A 334 0.91 -7.23 -36.51
C PRO A 334 0.06 -7.62 -35.31
N PHE A 335 -0.61 -6.67 -34.65
CA PHE A 335 -1.72 -6.99 -33.76
C PHE A 335 -2.85 -7.58 -34.59
N ARG A 336 -2.77 -8.90 -34.80
CA ARG A 336 -3.95 -9.72 -34.96
C ARG A 336 -4.76 -9.47 -33.68
N LYS A 337 -5.83 -8.68 -33.76
CA LYS A 337 -6.90 -8.80 -32.78
C LYS A 337 -7.29 -10.27 -32.87
N LEU A 338 -6.81 -11.09 -31.94
CA LEU A 338 -7.40 -12.41 -31.77
C LEU A 338 -8.88 -12.12 -31.63
N PRO A 339 -9.75 -12.71 -32.48
CA PRO A 339 -11.17 -12.54 -32.28
C PRO A 339 -11.42 -12.90 -30.80
N PRO A 340 -12.07 -12.01 -30.02
CA PRO A 340 -12.36 -12.34 -28.64
C PRO A 340 -13.06 -13.69 -28.64
N TYR A 341 -12.70 -14.58 -27.71
CA TYR A 341 -13.41 -15.84 -27.59
C TYR A 341 -14.87 -15.51 -27.24
N ILE A 342 -15.76 -15.75 -28.18
CA ILE A 342 -17.20 -15.49 -28.02
C ILE A 342 -17.78 -16.72 -27.36
N PHE A 343 -18.20 -16.58 -26.10
CA PHE A 343 -18.90 -17.66 -25.41
C PHE A 343 -20.17 -18.02 -26.18
N SER A 344 -20.37 -19.32 -26.40
CA SER A 344 -21.65 -19.86 -26.84
C SER A 344 -22.72 -19.63 -25.76
N LYS A 345 -24.00 -19.61 -26.16
CA LYS A 345 -25.11 -19.43 -25.21
C LYS A 345 -25.09 -20.50 -24.10
N SER A 346 -24.79 -21.74 -24.45
CA SER A 346 -24.67 -22.86 -23.50
C SER A 346 -23.53 -22.66 -22.51
N GLU A 347 -22.37 -22.16 -22.96
CA GLU A 347 -21.25 -21.86 -22.06
C GLU A 347 -21.59 -20.73 -21.09
N VAL A 348 -22.24 -19.65 -21.56
CA VAL A 348 -22.68 -18.55 -20.69
C VAL A 348 -23.66 -19.07 -19.64
N TYR A 349 -24.68 -19.84 -20.05
CA TYR A 349 -25.65 -20.40 -19.10
C TYR A 349 -25.01 -21.40 -18.13
N ALA A 350 -24.08 -22.25 -18.59
CA ALA A 350 -23.37 -23.18 -17.74
C ALA A 350 -22.47 -22.47 -16.72
N LEU A 351 -21.74 -21.44 -17.14
CA LEU A 351 -20.86 -20.66 -16.27
C LEU A 351 -21.66 -19.85 -15.24
N ILE A 352 -22.68 -19.11 -15.69
CA ILE A 352 -23.53 -18.33 -14.78
C ILE A 352 -24.30 -19.27 -13.84
N GLY A 353 -24.90 -20.34 -14.37
CA GLY A 353 -25.60 -21.34 -13.57
C GLY A 353 -24.68 -21.99 -12.54
N GLY A 354 -23.46 -22.35 -12.93
CA GLY A 354 -22.44 -22.90 -12.04
C GLY A 354 -22.01 -21.92 -10.94
N LEU A 355 -21.80 -20.64 -11.28
CA LEU A 355 -21.46 -19.61 -10.30
C LEU A 355 -22.61 -19.30 -9.33
N LEU A 356 -23.85 -19.31 -9.81
CA LEU A 356 -25.04 -19.14 -8.95
C LEU A 356 -25.21 -20.33 -8.01
N LEU A 357 -25.03 -21.57 -8.50
CA LEU A 357 -25.03 -22.77 -7.64
C LEU A 357 -23.92 -22.71 -6.60
N LEU A 358 -22.73 -22.29 -6.99
CA LEU A 358 -21.61 -22.06 -6.07
C LEU A 358 -21.97 -21.00 -5.02
N GLN A 359 -22.62 -19.90 -5.39
CA GLN A 359 -23.05 -18.87 -4.44
C GLN A 359 -24.06 -19.43 -3.43
N VAL A 360 -25.09 -20.15 -3.87
CA VAL A 360 -26.06 -20.78 -2.96
C VAL A 360 -25.37 -21.75 -2.01
N PHE A 361 -24.44 -22.55 -2.52
CA PHE A 361 -23.63 -23.45 -1.68
C PHE A 361 -22.82 -22.68 -0.64
N LEU A 362 -22.11 -21.63 -1.06
CA LEU A 362 -21.30 -20.79 -0.17
C LEU A 362 -22.17 -20.08 0.88
N ASP A 363 -23.34 -19.57 0.51
CA ASP A 363 -24.27 -18.93 1.45
C ASP A 363 -24.72 -19.90 2.55
N VAL A 364 -25.11 -21.13 2.18
CA VAL A 364 -25.45 -22.19 3.14
C VAL A 364 -24.24 -22.54 4.02
N SER A 365 -23.05 -22.66 3.43
CA SER A 365 -21.81 -22.94 4.15
C SER A 365 -21.46 -21.84 5.16
N ILE A 366 -21.66 -20.56 4.80
CA ILE A 366 -21.47 -19.41 5.69
C ILE A 366 -22.38 -19.52 6.90
N PHE A 367 -23.67 -19.83 6.71
CA PHE A 367 -24.59 -20.04 7.83
C PHE A 367 -24.09 -21.13 8.77
N GLN A 368 -23.62 -22.26 8.23
CA GLN A 368 -23.05 -23.35 9.04
C GLN A 368 -21.77 -22.93 9.76
N ALA A 369 -20.89 -22.20 9.10
CA ALA A 369 -19.64 -21.67 9.67
C ALA A 369 -19.92 -20.72 10.84
N VAL A 370 -20.88 -19.83 10.69
CA VAL A 370 -21.33 -18.90 11.75
C VAL A 370 -21.89 -19.67 12.94
N LEU A 371 -22.77 -20.63 12.70
CA LEU A 371 -23.36 -21.47 13.76
C LEU A 371 -22.31 -22.32 14.48
N SER A 372 -21.27 -22.75 13.77
CA SER A 372 -20.14 -23.51 14.30
C SER A 372 -19.06 -22.64 14.96
N GLY A 373 -19.24 -21.31 15.00
CA GLY A 373 -18.27 -20.38 15.58
C GLY A 373 -17.00 -20.16 14.74
N LEU A 374 -16.95 -20.65 13.50
CA LEU A 374 -15.80 -20.56 12.59
C LEU A 374 -15.76 -19.20 11.88
N LYS A 375 -15.59 -18.11 12.64
CA LYS A 375 -15.72 -16.73 12.14
C LYS A 375 -14.75 -16.37 10.99
N ASN A 376 -13.50 -16.85 11.04
CA ASN A 376 -12.53 -16.59 9.97
C ASN A 376 -12.88 -17.34 8.68
N TYR A 377 -13.39 -18.58 8.81
CA TYR A 377 -13.85 -19.36 7.67
C TYR A 377 -15.09 -18.72 7.05
N ALA A 378 -16.03 -18.26 7.87
CA ALA A 378 -17.18 -17.47 7.40
C ALA A 378 -16.73 -16.21 6.65
N LEU A 379 -15.75 -15.45 7.16
CA LEU A 379 -15.20 -14.28 6.45
C LEU A 379 -14.63 -14.65 5.08
N PHE A 380 -13.84 -15.73 5.03
CA PHE A 380 -13.26 -16.24 3.79
C PHE A 380 -14.34 -16.58 2.76
N GLU A 381 -15.38 -17.30 3.16
CA GLU A 381 -16.49 -17.67 2.28
C GLU A 381 -17.32 -16.47 1.81
N ILE A 382 -17.60 -15.49 2.70
CA ILE A 382 -18.25 -14.22 2.30
C ILE A 382 -17.40 -13.53 1.22
N GLY A 383 -16.08 -13.56 1.36
CA GLY A 383 -15.17 -13.05 0.34
C GLY A 383 -15.31 -13.77 -1.01
N LEU A 384 -15.41 -15.10 -1.00
CA LEU A 384 -15.64 -15.90 -2.21
C LEU A 384 -16.98 -15.60 -2.87
N VAL A 385 -18.05 -15.39 -2.08
CA VAL A 385 -19.37 -15.00 -2.60
C VAL A 385 -19.30 -13.68 -3.38
N LEU A 386 -18.59 -12.69 -2.83
CA LEU A 386 -18.38 -11.38 -3.47
C LEU A 386 -17.55 -11.47 -4.76
N VAL A 387 -16.54 -12.35 -4.80
CA VAL A 387 -15.75 -12.61 -6.02
C VAL A 387 -16.59 -13.36 -7.06
N ALA A 388 -17.36 -14.37 -6.66
CA ALA A 388 -18.27 -15.11 -7.53
C ALA A 388 -19.35 -14.19 -8.11
N PHE A 389 -19.86 -13.24 -7.32
CA PHE A 389 -20.79 -12.21 -7.77
C PHE A 389 -20.16 -11.35 -8.86
N ALA A 390 -18.95 -10.85 -8.61
CA ALA A 390 -18.21 -10.05 -9.59
C ALA A 390 -17.97 -10.82 -10.90
N ALA A 391 -17.56 -12.08 -10.81
CA ALA A 391 -17.32 -12.96 -11.96
C ALA A 391 -18.60 -13.19 -12.77
N THR A 392 -19.72 -13.42 -12.10
CA THR A 392 -21.03 -13.62 -12.74
C THR A 392 -21.43 -12.39 -13.56
N PHE A 393 -21.32 -11.21 -12.99
CA PHE A 393 -21.60 -9.96 -13.70
C PHE A 393 -20.62 -9.68 -14.84
N HIS A 394 -19.35 -10.03 -14.68
CA HIS A 394 -18.35 -9.89 -15.74
C HIS A 394 -18.71 -10.76 -16.95
N ILE A 395 -19.01 -12.05 -16.73
CA ILE A 395 -19.43 -12.98 -17.78
C ILE A 395 -20.71 -12.48 -18.46
N TYR A 396 -21.69 -12.04 -17.68
CA TYR A 396 -22.93 -11.46 -18.22
C TYR A 396 -22.65 -10.26 -19.14
N ARG A 397 -21.86 -9.28 -18.69
CA ARG A 397 -21.50 -8.09 -19.49
C ARG A 397 -20.80 -8.45 -20.79
N VAL A 398 -19.82 -9.37 -20.73
CA VAL A 398 -19.10 -9.84 -21.92
C VAL A 398 -20.06 -10.53 -22.91
N SER A 399 -21.00 -11.34 -22.42
CA SER A 399 -21.98 -12.04 -23.25
C SER A 399 -23.00 -11.12 -23.93
N VAL A 400 -23.33 -9.98 -23.32
CA VAL A 400 -24.22 -8.98 -23.90
C VAL A 400 -23.49 -8.17 -24.98
N GLN A 401 -22.25 -7.77 -24.71
CA GLN A 401 -21.43 -7.03 -25.68
C GLN A 401 -21.14 -7.85 -26.94
N SER A 402 -20.94 -9.16 -26.81
CA SER A 402 -20.72 -10.04 -27.96
C SER A 402 -21.96 -10.24 -28.86
N LYS A 403 -23.16 -9.83 -28.42
CA LYS A 403 -24.39 -9.84 -29.25
C LYS A 403 -24.57 -8.56 -30.06
N LEU A 404 -23.81 -7.50 -29.76
CA LEU A 404 -23.87 -6.20 -30.43
C LEU A 404 -22.84 -6.05 -31.57
N VAL A 405 -21.92 -7.00 -31.68
CA VAL A 405 -20.91 -7.13 -32.75
C VAL A 405 -21.33 -8.26 -33.67
#